data_AF-A0A9Q0I5C8-F1
#
_entry.id   AF-A0A9Q0I5C8-F1
#
_cell.length_a   1.000
_cell.length_b   1.000
_cell.length_c   1.000
_cell.angle_alpha   90.00
_cell.angle_beta   90.00
_cell.angle_gamma   90.00
#
_symmetry.space_group_name_H-M   'P 1'
#
loop_
_entity.id
_entity.type
_entity.pdbx_description
1 polymer ?
#
loop_
_entity_poly.entity_id
_entity_poly.type
_entity_poly.pdbx_seq_one_letter_code
_entity_poly.pdbx_strand_id
1 'polypeptide(L)'
;MPLDVRWPFPQCPPLGWRVTSYLIMGMVGSYSYFWTKYMNYLTVHNHDTLLDLVDQRPSGTPLITLSNHQSCMSDVLPNIEPYIPQTSKNITVLVGKPFSVKDLVEALRAENKSQLEMRKVLTDFIQGEFRSLKAQAEALHGQKQLRP
;
A
#
# COMPACT_ATOMS: atom_id res chain seq x y z
N MET A 1 -4.12 14.94 -21.89
CA MET A 1 -4.16 13.72 -22.73
C MET A 1 -4.79 12.59 -21.92
N PRO A 2 -5.85 11.93 -22.39
CA PRO A 2 -6.18 10.60 -21.89
C PRO A 2 -5.03 9.66 -22.31
N LEU A 3 -4.50 8.88 -21.36
CA LEU A 3 -3.54 7.84 -21.68
C LEU A 3 -4.32 6.68 -22.29
N ASP A 4 -3.94 6.22 -23.48
CA ASP A 4 -4.58 5.08 -24.16
C ASP A 4 -4.12 3.76 -23.50
N VAL A 5 -4.58 3.55 -22.26
CA VAL A 5 -4.22 2.39 -21.45
C VAL A 5 -5.20 1.27 -21.75
N ARG A 6 -4.77 0.33 -22.59
CA ARG A 6 -5.51 -0.91 -22.80
C ARG A 6 -5.41 -1.80 -21.56
N TRP A 7 -6.55 -2.18 -21.01
CA TRP A 7 -6.59 -3.09 -19.86
C TRP A 7 -5.99 -4.45 -20.26
N PRO A 8 -4.94 -4.94 -19.56
CA PRO A 8 -4.21 -6.13 -19.98
C PRO A 8 -4.96 -7.44 -19.71
N PHE A 9 -5.99 -7.42 -18.86
CA PHE A 9 -6.75 -8.62 -18.49
C PHE A 9 -8.01 -8.78 -19.36
N PRO A 10 -8.41 -10.03 -19.67
CA PRO A 10 -9.63 -10.29 -20.42
C PRO A 10 -10.86 -9.82 -19.65
N GLN A 11 -11.81 -9.19 -20.34
CA GLN A 11 -13.08 -8.75 -19.73
C GLN A 11 -13.95 -9.94 -19.28
N CYS A 12 -13.89 -11.06 -20.02
CA CYS A 12 -14.55 -12.32 -19.70
C CYS A 12 -13.51 -13.45 -19.72
N PRO A 13 -12.88 -13.78 -18.57
CA PRO A 13 -11.84 -14.79 -18.53
C PRO A 13 -12.42 -16.20 -18.77
N PRO A 14 -11.83 -17.02 -19.66
CA PRO A 14 -12.23 -18.40 -19.85
C PRO A 14 -11.98 -19.24 -18.59
N LEU A 15 -12.62 -20.41 -18.48
CA LEU A 15 -12.53 -21.27 -17.28
C LEU A 15 -11.08 -21.61 -16.91
N GLY A 16 -10.25 -21.97 -17.89
CA GLY A 16 -8.82 -22.27 -17.68
C GLY A 16 -8.05 -21.08 -17.09
N TRP A 17 -8.34 -19.85 -17.55
CA TRP A 17 -7.74 -18.64 -16.99
C TRP A 17 -8.12 -18.46 -15.52
N ARG A 18 -9.40 -18.66 -15.17
CA ARG A 18 -9.88 -18.53 -13.78
C ARG A 18 -9.20 -19.53 -12.87
N VAL A 19 -9.16 -20.81 -13.25
CA VAL A 19 -8.55 -21.88 -12.46
C VAL A 19 -7.06 -21.61 -12.24
N THR A 20 -6.33 -21.31 -13.32
CA THR A 20 -4.90 -20.99 -13.23
C THR A 20 -4.65 -19.74 -12.39
N SER A 21 -5.47 -18.69 -12.54
CA SER A 21 -5.34 -17.46 -11.74
C SER A 21 -5.54 -17.74 -10.26
N TYR A 22 -6.58 -18.50 -9.88
CA TYR A 22 -6.82 -18.84 -8.48
C TYR A 22 -5.68 -19.66 -7.88
N LEU A 23 -5.16 -20.61 -8.64
CA LEU A 23 -4.03 -21.43 -8.22
C LEU A 23 -2.77 -20.59 -7.99
N ILE A 24 -2.41 -19.74 -8.96
CA ILE A 24 -1.22 -18.87 -8.85
C ILE A 24 -1.38 -17.87 -7.70
N MET A 25 -2.52 -17.19 -7.60
CA MET A 25 -2.76 -16.22 -6.53
C MET A 25 -2.73 -16.90 -5.15
N GLY A 26 -3.27 -18.12 -5.04
CA GLY A 26 -3.21 -18.92 -3.83
C GLY A 26 -1.76 -19.29 -3.46
N MET A 27 -0.96 -19.74 -4.42
CA MET A 27 0.45 -20.08 -4.20
C MET A 27 1.28 -18.87 -3.79
N VAL A 28 1.22 -17.78 -4.56
CA VAL A 28 2.00 -16.55 -4.30
C VAL A 28 1.59 -15.93 -2.96
N GLY A 29 0.29 -15.88 -2.68
CA GLY A 29 -0.22 -15.38 -1.40
C GLY A 29 0.25 -16.22 -0.21
N SER A 30 0.16 -17.55 -0.31
CA SER A 30 0.58 -18.46 0.75
C SER A 30 2.09 -18.40 1.00
N TYR A 31 2.89 -18.36 -0.07
CA TYR A 31 4.34 -18.21 0.02
C TYR A 31 4.72 -16.87 0.67
N SER A 32 4.13 -15.76 0.20
CA SER A 32 4.38 -14.43 0.74
C SER A 32 4.03 -14.34 2.23
N TYR A 33 2.86 -14.87 2.62
CA TYR A 33 2.44 -14.93 4.01
C TYR A 33 3.40 -15.77 4.85
N PHE A 34 3.80 -16.95 4.36
CA PHE A 34 4.71 -17.82 5.08
C PHE A 34 6.07 -17.14 5.31
N TRP A 35 6.63 -16.55 4.26
CA TRP A 35 7.91 -15.86 4.30
C TRP A 35 7.88 -14.63 5.24
N THR A 36 6.88 -13.77 5.10
CA THR A 36 6.81 -12.52 5.87
C THR A 36 6.45 -12.74 7.34
N LYS A 37 5.65 -13.78 7.66
CA LYS A 37 5.20 -14.03 9.03
C LYS A 37 6.13 -14.97 9.82
N TYR A 38 6.67 -16.01 9.18
CA TYR A 38 7.46 -17.02 9.89
C TYR A 38 8.97 -16.85 9.70
N MET A 39 9.41 -16.36 8.54
CA MET A 39 10.84 -16.14 8.30
C MET A 39 11.31 -14.73 8.62
N ASN A 40 10.40 -13.83 9.01
CA ASN A 40 10.70 -12.45 9.38
C ASN A 40 9.90 -12.04 10.63
N TYR A 41 10.39 -11.01 11.33
CA TYR A 41 9.76 -10.47 12.52
C TYR A 41 8.85 -9.29 12.15
N LEU A 42 7.61 -9.61 11.78
CA LEU A 42 6.60 -8.62 11.42
C LEU A 42 5.96 -7.98 12.66
N THR A 43 5.86 -6.65 12.66
CA THR A 43 5.13 -5.89 13.68
C THR A 43 4.23 -4.89 12.97
N VAL A 44 2.93 -4.96 13.26
CA VAL A 44 1.92 -4.11 12.65
C VAL A 44 1.33 -3.18 13.72
N HIS A 45 1.47 -1.88 13.50
CA HIS A 45 0.93 -0.85 14.37
C HIS A 45 -0.38 -0.29 13.79
N ASN A 46 -1.35 -0.04 14.67
CA ASN A 46 -2.66 0.56 14.35
C ASN A 46 -3.51 -0.23 13.34
N HIS A 47 -3.33 -1.55 13.26
CA HIS A 47 -4.06 -2.39 12.32
C HIS A 47 -5.58 -2.35 12.53
N ASP A 48 -6.02 -2.16 13.76
CA ASP A 48 -7.44 -2.01 14.12
C ASP A 48 -8.10 -0.87 13.34
N THR A 49 -7.39 0.24 13.12
CA THR A 49 -7.90 1.36 12.29
C THR A 49 -8.31 0.89 10.90
N LEU A 50 -7.51 0.04 10.27
CA LEU A 50 -7.83 -0.48 8.93
C LEU A 50 -9.00 -1.47 8.98
N LEU A 51 -9.04 -2.33 9.99
CA LEU A 51 -10.13 -3.29 10.18
C LEU A 51 -11.46 -2.57 10.42
N ASP A 52 -11.48 -1.59 11.31
CA ASP A 52 -12.65 -0.76 11.60
C ASP A 52 -13.14 -0.01 10.35
N LEU A 53 -12.22 0.52 9.54
CA LEU A 53 -12.58 1.20 8.28
C LEU A 53 -13.17 0.25 7.23
N VAL A 54 -12.77 -1.02 7.24
CA VAL A 54 -13.32 -2.05 6.35
C VAL A 54 -14.70 -2.47 6.83
N ASP A 55 -14.86 -2.71 8.14
CA ASP A 55 -16.10 -3.21 8.73
C ASP A 55 -17.20 -2.15 8.80
N GLN A 56 -16.83 -0.90 9.12
CA GLN A 56 -17.77 0.21 9.32
C GLN A 56 -17.89 1.13 8.11
N ARG A 57 -17.49 0.66 6.92
CA ARG A 57 -17.45 1.48 5.70
C ARG A 57 -18.87 1.97 5.31
N PRO A 58 -19.09 3.29 5.17
CA PRO A 58 -20.36 3.82 4.69
C PRO A 58 -20.69 3.32 3.28
N SER A 59 -21.94 2.91 3.06
CA SER A 59 -22.41 2.50 1.73
C SER A 59 -22.17 3.61 0.70
N GLY A 60 -21.63 3.25 -0.47
CA GLY A 60 -21.34 4.19 -1.55
C GLY A 60 -20.02 4.98 -1.42
N THR A 61 -19.27 4.85 -0.31
CA THR A 61 -17.93 5.47 -0.20
C THR A 61 -16.82 4.43 -0.45
N PRO A 62 -15.95 4.63 -1.45
CA PRO A 62 -14.80 3.74 -1.67
C PRO A 62 -13.74 3.96 -0.59
N LEU A 63 -13.14 2.87 -0.12
CA LEU A 63 -11.95 2.89 0.71
C LEU A 63 -10.75 2.61 -0.20
N ILE A 64 -9.79 3.53 -0.23
CA ILE A 64 -8.57 3.40 -1.02
C ILE A 64 -7.41 3.18 -0.04
N THR A 65 -6.78 2.01 -0.12
CA THR A 65 -5.59 1.70 0.66
C THR A 65 -4.35 2.09 -0.12
N LEU A 66 -3.53 2.98 0.45
CA LEU A 66 -2.26 3.41 -0.13
C LEU A 66 -1.12 2.90 0.76
N SER A 67 -0.12 2.26 0.17
CA SER A 67 1.02 1.68 0.89
C SER A 67 2.35 2.14 0.30
N ASN A 68 3.35 2.38 1.15
CA ASN A 68 4.72 2.66 0.75
C ASN A 68 5.67 1.67 1.45
N HIS A 69 6.80 1.35 0.82
CA HIS A 69 7.78 0.35 1.29
C HIS A 69 9.18 0.94 1.54
N GLN A 70 9.33 2.26 1.49
CA GLN A 70 10.60 2.97 1.34
C GLN A 70 11.65 2.72 2.44
N SER A 71 11.27 2.23 3.63
CA SER A 71 12.20 2.13 4.77
C SER A 71 12.54 0.70 5.21
N CYS A 72 11.62 -0.27 5.17
CA CYS A 72 11.86 -1.60 5.79
C CYS A 72 11.96 -2.77 4.80
N MET A 73 11.45 -2.63 3.56
CA MET A 73 11.41 -3.78 2.64
C MET A 73 12.75 -4.03 1.94
N SER A 74 13.60 -3.00 1.81
CA SER A 74 14.91 -3.10 1.19
C SER A 74 15.86 -4.06 1.91
N ASP A 75 15.69 -4.25 3.22
CA ASP A 75 16.49 -5.22 3.98
C ASP A 75 16.04 -6.66 3.76
N VAL A 76 14.75 -6.86 3.46
CA VAL A 76 14.13 -8.16 3.18
C VAL A 76 14.43 -8.60 1.76
N LEU A 77 14.37 -7.67 0.81
CA LEU A 77 14.69 -7.91 -0.59
C LEU A 77 15.54 -6.74 -1.12
N PRO A 78 16.87 -6.86 -1.07
CA PRO A 78 17.77 -5.81 -1.54
C PRO A 78 17.55 -5.51 -3.03
N ASN A 79 17.48 -4.22 -3.39
CA ASN A 79 17.42 -3.79 -4.78
C ASN A 79 18.82 -3.75 -5.42
N ILE A 80 19.60 -4.79 -5.19
CA ILE A 80 20.94 -5.00 -5.75
C ILE A 80 21.03 -6.43 -6.24
N GLU A 81 21.72 -6.63 -7.36
CA GLU A 81 21.97 -7.97 -7.87
C GLU A 81 23.03 -8.68 -7.02
N PRO A 82 22.85 -9.98 -6.71
CA PRO A 82 21.66 -10.80 -6.98
C PRO A 82 20.51 -10.49 -5.99
N TYR A 83 19.27 -10.36 -6.48
CA TYR A 83 18.04 -10.05 -5.70
C TYR A 83 17.62 -11.20 -4.77
N ILE A 84 18.45 -11.50 -3.78
CA ILE A 84 18.27 -12.64 -2.88
C ILE A 84 17.47 -12.20 -1.64
N PRO A 85 16.29 -12.80 -1.40
CA PRO A 85 15.52 -12.55 -0.18
C PRO A 85 16.32 -12.90 1.08
N GLN A 86 16.30 -12.00 2.04
CA GLN A 86 16.93 -12.19 3.35
C GLN A 86 15.88 -12.63 4.38
N THR A 87 16.31 -13.42 5.36
CA THR A 87 15.48 -13.87 6.49
C THR A 87 15.87 -13.17 7.79
N SER A 88 15.06 -13.36 8.83
CA SER A 88 15.27 -12.83 10.18
C SER A 88 15.35 -11.30 10.23
N LYS A 89 14.69 -10.61 9.29
CA LYS A 89 14.62 -9.14 9.29
C LYS A 89 13.43 -8.65 10.10
N ASN A 90 13.58 -7.47 10.69
CA ASN A 90 12.47 -6.78 11.33
C ASN A 90 11.66 -6.02 10.28
N ILE A 91 10.35 -6.27 10.24
CA ILE A 91 9.44 -5.57 9.33
C ILE A 91 8.46 -4.78 10.19
N THR A 92 8.45 -3.47 10.05
CA THR A 92 7.48 -2.60 10.71
C THR A 92 6.47 -2.10 9.70
N VAL A 93 5.19 -2.38 9.94
CA VAL A 93 4.07 -1.85 9.16
C VAL A 93 3.30 -0.89 10.06
N LEU A 94 3.08 0.33 9.58
CA LEU A 94 2.29 1.33 10.29
C LEU A 94 1.06 1.66 9.45
N VAL A 95 -0.11 1.45 10.04
CA VAL A 95 -1.37 1.92 9.47
C VAL A 95 -1.60 3.37 9.92
N GLY A 96 -1.69 4.27 8.94
CA GLY A 96 -1.94 5.69 9.17
C GLY A 96 -3.40 6.00 9.51
N LYS A 97 -3.65 7.24 9.93
CA LYS A 97 -5.02 7.73 10.11
C LYS A 97 -5.72 7.86 8.75
N PRO A 98 -7.03 7.57 8.67
CA PRO A 98 -7.80 7.83 7.47
C PRO A 98 -7.85 9.33 7.19
N PHE A 99 -7.76 9.70 5.92
CA PHE A 99 -7.97 11.07 5.47
C PHE A 99 -8.89 11.10 4.25
N SER A 100 -9.62 12.21 4.08
CA SER A 100 -10.51 12.44 2.94
C SER A 100 -9.92 13.51 2.04
N VAL A 101 -10.05 13.32 0.72
CA VAL A 101 -9.66 14.31 -0.30
C VAL A 101 -10.88 14.96 -0.96
N LYS A 102 -12.09 14.70 -0.47
CA LYS A 102 -13.34 15.21 -1.06
C LYS A 102 -13.35 16.73 -1.13
N ASP A 103 -13.11 17.38 0.00
CA ASP A 103 -13.12 18.85 0.10
C ASP A 103 -12.05 19.48 -0.79
N LEU A 104 -10.85 18.86 -0.85
CA LEU A 104 -9.77 19.30 -1.74
C LEU A 104 -10.17 19.19 -3.21
N VAL A 105 -10.79 18.09 -3.62
CA VAL A 105 -11.26 17.88 -4.99
C VAL A 105 -12.39 18.84 -5.34
N GLU A 106 -13.31 19.11 -4.41
CA GLU A 106 -14.42 20.06 -4.60
C GLU A 106 -13.91 21.49 -4.74
N ALA A 107 -12.97 21.92 -3.90
CA ALA A 107 -12.32 23.23 -4.02
C ALA A 107 -11.59 23.39 -5.38
N LEU A 108 -10.81 22.39 -5.77
CA LEU A 108 -10.09 22.40 -7.06
C LEU A 108 -11.03 22.46 -8.28
N ARG A 109 -12.22 21.83 -8.17
CA ARG A 109 -13.27 21.91 -9.19
C ARG A 109 -13.91 23.29 -9.23
N ALA A 110 -14.20 23.89 -8.07
CA ALA A 110 -14.76 25.23 -7.97
C ALA A 110 -13.82 26.30 -8.54
N GLU A 111 -12.50 26.12 -8.39
CA GLU A 111 -11.46 26.96 -8.98
C GLU A 111 -11.25 26.74 -10.49
N ASN A 112 -11.96 25.80 -11.11
CA ASN A 112 -11.87 25.48 -12.55
C ASN A 112 -10.44 25.15 -13.03
N LYS A 113 -9.65 24.50 -12.17
CA LYS A 113 -8.26 24.13 -12.46
C LYS A 113 -8.17 23.10 -13.59
N SER A 114 -7.04 23.11 -14.30
CA SER A 114 -6.78 22.10 -15.32
C SER A 114 -6.64 20.71 -14.70
N GLN A 115 -6.97 19.66 -15.46
CA GLN A 115 -6.85 18.27 -14.98
C GLN A 115 -5.43 17.91 -14.52
N LEU A 116 -4.41 18.51 -15.13
CA LEU A 116 -3.01 18.31 -14.76
C LEU A 116 -2.72 18.90 -13.37
N GLU A 117 -3.14 20.14 -13.14
CA GLU A 117 -2.98 20.82 -11.85
C GLU A 117 -3.75 20.09 -10.75
N MET A 118 -4.99 19.68 -11.02
CA MET A 118 -5.79 18.91 -10.06
C MET A 118 -5.08 17.63 -9.62
N ARG A 119 -4.53 16.87 -10.58
CA ARG A 119 -3.79 15.64 -10.29
C ARG A 119 -2.54 15.94 -9.47
N LYS A 120 -1.78 16.97 -9.84
CA LYS A 120 -0.57 17.38 -9.14
C LYS A 120 -0.87 17.74 -7.69
N VAL A 121 -1.84 18.62 -7.44
CA VAL A 121 -2.21 19.05 -6.08
C VAL A 121 -2.67 17.86 -5.24
N LEU A 122 -3.49 16.98 -5.81
CA LEU A 122 -3.94 15.78 -5.12
C LEU A 122 -2.79 14.84 -4.76
N THR A 123 -1.87 14.59 -5.70
CA THR A 123 -0.71 13.73 -5.43
C THR A 123 0.27 14.35 -4.46
N ASP A 124 0.46 15.68 -4.50
CA ASP A 124 1.33 16.41 -3.58
C ASP A 124 0.78 16.33 -2.14
N PHE A 125 -0.54 16.46 -1.98
CA PHE A 125 -1.21 16.25 -0.68
C PHE A 125 -1.00 14.84 -0.14
N ILE A 126 -1.29 13.81 -0.95
CA ILE A 126 -1.08 12.40 -0.57
C ILE A 126 0.39 12.13 -0.23
N GLN A 127 1.31 12.71 -0.99
CA GLN A 127 2.74 12.56 -0.74
C GLN A 127 3.16 13.21 0.59
N GLY A 128 2.55 14.33 0.96
CA GLY A 128 2.73 14.95 2.28
C GLY A 128 2.34 14.01 3.42
N GLU A 129 1.14 13.42 3.34
CA GLU A 129 0.65 12.43 4.31
C GLU A 129 1.60 11.23 4.42
N PHE A 130 2.09 10.73 3.28
CA PHE A 130 3.07 9.63 3.27
C PHE A 130 4.40 9.98 3.92
N ARG A 131 4.91 11.21 3.74
CA ARG A 131 6.17 11.64 4.38
C ARG A 131 6.01 11.72 5.90
N SER A 132 4.87 12.23 6.38
CA SER A 132 4.53 12.25 7.80
C SER A 132 4.44 10.83 8.38
N LEU A 133 3.74 9.93 7.67
CA LEU A 133 3.59 8.54 8.08
C LEU A 133 4.93 7.78 8.08
N LYS A 134 5.79 8.05 7.10
CA LYS A 134 7.14 7.49 7.02
C LYS A 134 7.97 7.84 8.26
N ALA A 135 8.01 9.12 8.65
CA ALA A 135 8.76 9.55 9.82
C ALA A 135 8.31 8.82 11.11
N GLN A 136 6.99 8.61 11.27
CA GLN A 136 6.44 7.84 12.38
C GLN A 136 6.85 6.35 12.33
N ALA A 137 6.77 5.74 11.14
CA ALA A 137 7.17 4.34 10.95
C ALA A 137 8.66 4.11 11.24
N GLU A 138 9.53 5.03 10.80
CA GLU A 138 10.98 4.98 11.05
C GLU A 138 11.31 5.13 12.54
N ALA A 139 10.63 6.04 13.24
CA ALA A 139 10.77 6.19 14.69
C ALA A 139 10.37 4.92 15.45
N LEU A 140 9.24 4.31 15.08
CA LEU A 140 8.78 3.04 15.68
C LEU A 140 9.73 1.87 15.36
N HIS A 141 10.25 1.82 14.14
CA HIS A 141 11.20 0.79 13.72
C HIS A 141 12.53 0.90 14.49
N GLY A 142 13.07 2.12 14.64
CA GLY A 142 14.32 2.37 15.36
C GLY A 142 14.23 2.05 16.85
N GLN A 143 13.10 2.33 17.50
CA GLN A 143 12.88 1.96 18.92
C GLN A 143 13.00 0.45 19.16
N LYS A 144 12.66 -0.37 18.16
CA LYS A 144 12.72 -1.84 18.26
C LYS A 144 14.15 -2.38 18.11
N GLN A 145 15.00 -1.71 17.32
CA GLN A 145 16.41 -2.10 17.15
C GLN A 145 17.25 -1.88 18.42
N LEU A 146 16.80 -0.99 19.31
CA LEU A 146 17.51 -0.65 20.56
C LEU A 146 17.11 -1.52 21.77
N ARG A 147 16.11 -2.41 21.62
CA ARG A 147 15.68 -3.31 22.69
C ARG A 147 16.46 -4.63 22.55
N PRO A 148 17.29 -5.01 23.55
CA PRO A 148 18.17 -6.19 23.47
C PRO A 148 17.40 -7.51 23.37
#